data_AF-A0A9K3PX06-F1
#
_entry.id   AF-A0A9K3PX06-F1
#
_cell.length_a   1.000
_cell.length_b   1.000
_cell.length_c   1.000
_cell.angle_alpha   90.00
_cell.angle_beta   90.00
_cell.angle_gamma   90.00
#
_symmetry.space_group_name_H-M   'P 1'
#
loop_
_entity.id
_entity.type
_entity.pdbx_description
1 polymer ?
#
loop_
_entity_poly.entity_id
_entity_poly.type
_entity_poly.pdbx_seq_one_letter_code
_entity_poly.pdbx_strand_id
1 'polypeptide(L)'
;MASSFSKYWMVGSNFLTAAVWFRVLWVIVSNLSSLTGTNGSLSDEESNNIICREKLGLATNMALWVSMVEIVNCLLGFTKSPLPAVLLFSCTRMGVEKIVAPLISCSSWQHLITVFSWSLGDTIRFGTFAMNTAYPSLPVTKSIRFMVGPILFPIGAFGEMMMVVAAAQNGRPKAYAAAVLWPIFFYPMMKQLLKQRRKHFQSTKKQKNIKAVALGDHNKQQEVRRRSGLFQQWKPKRKDSFFSFTTQTESSMPKKSNKPKVYAVAVGRQPGIYHTWDECQAQVQAFSKAKFKSFPTAQDAQIYLQQHSVVCAINNNDSNGATNASNNNKNKRNMRPSDQDSNVPPSNHGKKRKVSDATAQLPSDTGGVSHTNDVQDCKEPLVLPKDSKIQSIQFQINFDGGSRGNPKGVAGSGAHVITRIHYEIVPPDTPSLQSSQHTLRRKADIRKYLGKGNMTNNQAEYLGAIAGLEHVLETLKQAKLYLTCDSTVTILVQGDSNLVIQQLLGNWQCKNENMQALRKQTKGVERDIERALEGKLQIQYEHVYRQDNAIADGLANAAMDAGKSWTTIITQEEGDDSHGKKMGKIILV
;
A
#
# COMPACT_ATOMS: atom_id res chain seq x y z
N MET A 1 22.46 5.62 -25.04
CA MET A 1 21.81 5.84 -26.35
C MET A 1 20.50 5.07 -26.52
N ALA A 2 20.43 3.78 -26.19
CA ALA A 2 19.22 2.96 -26.35
C ALA A 2 17.94 3.51 -25.67
N SER A 3 18.07 4.17 -24.51
CA SER A 3 16.93 4.75 -23.79
C SER A 3 16.33 6.01 -24.43
N SER A 4 17.10 6.74 -25.24
CA SER A 4 16.63 7.96 -25.89
C SER A 4 15.95 7.63 -27.22
N PHE A 5 16.54 6.72 -28.00
CA PHE A 5 15.94 6.22 -29.26
C PHE A 5 14.54 5.63 -29.02
N SER A 6 14.40 4.74 -28.04
CA SER A 6 13.10 4.13 -27.70
C SER A 6 12.03 5.18 -27.37
N LYS A 7 12.39 6.25 -26.65
CA LYS A 7 11.47 7.35 -26.32
C LYS A 7 11.03 8.12 -27.57
N TYR A 8 11.96 8.54 -28.42
CA TYR A 8 11.64 9.29 -29.65
C TYR A 8 10.82 8.43 -30.62
N TRP A 9 11.18 7.16 -30.78
CA TRP A 9 10.42 6.19 -31.56
C TRP A 9 8.98 6.04 -31.03
N MET A 10 8.79 5.90 -29.72
CA MET A 10 7.46 5.81 -29.13
C MET A 10 6.64 7.09 -29.31
N VAL A 11 7.26 8.27 -29.20
CA VAL A 11 6.55 9.53 -29.47
C VAL A 11 6.13 9.61 -30.93
N GLY A 12 7.06 9.37 -31.86
CA GLY A 12 6.80 9.45 -33.30
C GLY A 12 5.78 8.44 -33.78
N SER A 13 5.94 7.15 -33.42
CA SER A 13 5.01 6.09 -33.84
C SER A 13 3.60 6.29 -33.29
N ASN A 14 3.44 6.68 -32.02
CA ASN A 14 2.12 6.95 -31.45
C ASN A 14 1.49 8.21 -32.07
N PHE A 15 2.26 9.26 -32.35
CA PHE A 15 1.74 10.45 -33.02
C PHE A 15 1.28 10.15 -34.45
N LEU A 16 2.10 9.42 -35.23
CA LEU A 16 1.74 8.97 -36.56
C LEU A 16 0.46 8.12 -36.55
N THR A 17 0.38 7.17 -35.62
CA THR A 17 -0.82 6.32 -35.47
C THR A 17 -2.06 7.15 -35.14
N ALA A 18 -1.94 8.15 -34.24
CA ALA A 18 -3.03 9.07 -33.92
C ALA A 18 -3.44 9.91 -35.14
N ALA A 19 -2.49 10.43 -35.92
CA ALA A 19 -2.77 11.24 -37.10
C ALA A 19 -3.49 10.45 -38.20
N VAL A 20 -3.10 9.20 -38.42
CA VAL A 20 -3.76 8.34 -39.42
C VAL A 20 -5.18 7.98 -38.99
N TRP A 21 -5.42 7.66 -37.71
CA TRP A 21 -6.78 7.47 -37.20
C TRP A 21 -7.61 8.76 -37.22
N PHE A 22 -6.99 9.91 -36.96
CA PHE A 22 -7.67 11.20 -37.09
C PHE A 22 -8.08 11.47 -38.54
N ARG A 23 -7.25 11.07 -39.53
CA ARG A 23 -7.62 11.17 -40.94
C ARG A 23 -8.88 10.37 -41.27
N VAL A 24 -9.02 9.15 -40.73
CA VAL A 24 -10.24 8.34 -40.87
C VAL A 24 -11.45 9.07 -40.28
N LEU A 25 -11.31 9.59 -39.06
CA LEU A 25 -12.36 10.36 -38.39
C LEU A 25 -12.77 11.59 -39.20
N TRP A 26 -11.78 12.33 -39.72
CA TRP A 26 -12.00 13.50 -40.55
C TRP A 26 -12.78 13.16 -41.82
N VAL A 27 -12.41 12.08 -42.53
CA VAL A 27 -13.14 11.63 -43.74
C VAL A 27 -14.62 11.37 -43.43
N ILE A 28 -14.92 10.71 -42.30
CA ILE A 28 -16.30 10.44 -41.90
C ILE A 28 -17.05 11.75 -41.62
N VAL A 29 -16.49 12.61 -40.77
CA VAL A 29 -17.15 13.85 -40.34
C VAL A 29 -17.33 14.81 -41.51
N SER A 30 -16.33 14.97 -42.39
CA SER A 30 -16.38 15.91 -43.51
C SER A 30 -17.32 15.47 -44.63
N ASN A 31 -17.68 14.18 -44.69
CA ASN A 31 -18.56 13.64 -45.72
C ASN A 31 -19.87 13.10 -45.12
N LEU A 32 -20.20 13.43 -43.86
CA LEU A 32 -21.32 12.83 -43.15
C LEU A 32 -22.65 12.98 -43.93
N SER A 33 -22.91 14.16 -44.49
CA SER A 33 -24.11 14.43 -45.31
C SER A 33 -24.18 13.59 -46.59
N SER A 34 -23.03 13.33 -47.23
CA SER A 34 -22.91 12.46 -48.41
C SER A 34 -22.99 10.97 -48.04
N LEU A 35 -22.61 10.61 -46.81
CA LEU A 35 -22.57 9.23 -46.35
C LEU A 35 -23.91 8.76 -45.76
N THR A 36 -24.73 9.67 -45.23
CA THR A 36 -26.03 9.36 -44.60
C THR A 36 -27.24 9.86 -45.39
N GLY A 37 -27.07 10.29 -46.65
CA GLY A 37 -28.15 10.89 -47.44
C GLY A 37 -29.41 10.02 -47.47
N THR A 38 -30.53 10.55 -46.96
CA THR A 38 -31.75 9.77 -46.68
C THR A 38 -32.83 9.82 -47.76
N ASN A 39 -32.64 10.52 -48.89
CA ASN A 39 -33.74 10.79 -49.83
C ASN A 39 -33.35 10.47 -51.28
N GLY A 40 -33.02 9.20 -51.56
CA GLY A 40 -32.56 8.81 -52.90
C GLY A 40 -33.09 7.45 -53.36
N SER A 41 -33.30 7.37 -54.66
CA SER A 41 -33.60 6.15 -55.43
C SER A 41 -32.50 5.08 -55.28
N LEU A 42 -32.75 3.84 -55.70
CA LEU A 42 -31.77 2.72 -55.65
C LEU A 42 -30.41 3.08 -56.27
N SER A 43 -30.37 3.97 -57.29
CA SER A 43 -29.12 4.45 -57.90
C SER A 43 -28.31 5.38 -57.00
N ASP A 44 -28.96 6.12 -56.10
CA ASP A 44 -28.29 7.04 -55.18
C ASP A 44 -27.59 6.27 -54.04
N GLU A 45 -28.17 5.15 -53.61
CA GLU A 45 -27.57 4.28 -52.59
C GLU A 45 -26.28 3.60 -53.09
N GLU A 46 -26.29 3.12 -54.34
CA GLU A 46 -25.13 2.49 -54.97
C GLU A 46 -23.99 3.50 -55.23
N SER A 47 -24.35 4.70 -55.69
CA SER A 47 -23.41 5.81 -55.87
C SER A 47 -22.77 6.25 -54.54
N ASN A 48 -23.57 6.40 -53.48
CA ASN A 48 -23.06 6.75 -52.15
C ASN A 48 -22.13 5.66 -51.56
N ASN A 49 -22.42 4.38 -51.83
CA ASN A 49 -21.58 3.27 -51.40
C ASN A 49 -20.22 3.26 -52.11
N ILE A 50 -20.19 3.53 -53.43
CA ILE A 50 -18.93 3.65 -54.20
C ILE A 50 -18.08 4.80 -53.68
N ILE A 51 -18.69 5.99 -53.51
CA ILE A 51 -18.00 7.19 -53.00
C ILE A 51 -17.48 6.96 -51.57
N CYS A 52 -18.27 6.29 -50.71
CA CYS A 52 -17.85 5.91 -49.37
C CYS A 52 -16.61 5.02 -49.41
N ARG A 53 -16.62 3.98 -50.26
CA ARG A 53 -15.54 3.01 -50.34
C ARG A 53 -14.24 3.63 -50.88
N GLU A 54 -14.34 4.52 -51.86
CA GLU A 54 -13.21 5.23 -52.42
C GLU A 54 -12.54 6.16 -51.38
N LYS A 55 -13.34 6.97 -50.67
CA LYS A 55 -12.85 7.94 -49.70
C LYS A 55 -12.39 7.30 -48.38
N LEU A 56 -13.17 6.35 -47.86
CA LEU A 56 -12.95 5.76 -46.55
C LEU A 56 -11.96 4.58 -46.61
N GLY A 57 -12.01 3.77 -47.67
CA GLY A 57 -11.21 2.55 -47.78
C GLY A 57 -9.70 2.82 -47.77
N LEU A 58 -9.23 3.87 -48.45
CA LEU A 58 -7.81 4.24 -48.39
C LEU A 58 -7.39 4.62 -46.97
N ALA A 59 -8.20 5.43 -46.29
CA ALA A 59 -7.91 5.89 -44.93
C ALA A 59 -7.93 4.74 -43.91
N THR A 60 -8.93 3.85 -43.94
CA THR A 60 -9.01 2.71 -43.01
C THR A 60 -7.90 1.70 -43.25
N ASN A 61 -7.54 1.46 -44.51
CA ASN A 61 -6.41 0.59 -44.84
C ASN A 61 -5.09 1.10 -44.28
N MET A 62 -4.80 2.40 -44.45
CA MET A 62 -3.60 3.01 -43.86
C MET A 62 -3.62 2.90 -42.32
N ALA A 63 -4.77 3.14 -41.68
CA ALA A 63 -4.91 3.05 -40.22
C ALA A 63 -4.67 1.64 -39.67
N LEU A 64 -5.16 0.61 -40.37
CA LEU A 64 -4.93 -0.78 -40.00
C LEU A 64 -3.46 -1.16 -40.09
N TRP A 65 -2.77 -0.77 -41.17
CA TRP A 65 -1.34 -1.04 -41.32
C TRP A 65 -0.49 -0.35 -40.25
N VAL A 66 -0.76 0.92 -39.96
CA VAL A 66 -0.04 1.65 -38.92
C VAL A 66 -0.33 1.09 -37.53
N SER A 67 -1.51 0.50 -37.31
CA SER A 67 -1.83 -0.20 -36.05
C SER A 67 -0.98 -1.46 -35.81
N MET A 68 -0.36 -2.04 -36.86
CA MET A 68 0.58 -3.16 -36.69
C MET A 68 1.89 -2.74 -36.00
N VAL A 69 2.22 -1.45 -36.01
CA VAL A 69 3.37 -0.91 -35.27
C VAL A 69 3.23 -1.15 -33.77
N GLU A 70 2.01 -1.26 -33.24
CA GLU A 70 1.77 -1.61 -31.83
C GLU A 70 2.25 -3.04 -31.51
N ILE A 71 2.09 -3.98 -32.46
CA ILE A 71 2.56 -5.37 -32.32
C ILE A 71 4.08 -5.38 -32.31
N VAL A 72 4.72 -4.67 -33.24
CA VAL A 72 6.18 -4.55 -33.30
C VAL A 72 6.73 -3.93 -32.02
N ASN A 73 6.11 -2.86 -31.53
CA ASN A 73 6.48 -2.21 -30.27
C ASN A 73 6.34 -3.14 -29.06
N CYS A 74 5.36 -4.05 -29.07
CA CYS A 74 5.20 -5.07 -28.04
C CYS A 74 6.29 -6.15 -28.12
N LEU A 75 6.60 -6.63 -29.32
CA LEU A 75 7.64 -7.64 -29.56
C LEU A 75 9.04 -7.14 -29.19
N LEU A 76 9.33 -5.87 -29.47
CA LEU A 76 10.60 -5.22 -29.11
C LEU A 76 10.67 -4.80 -27.63
N GLY A 77 9.62 -5.02 -26.84
CA GLY A 77 9.58 -4.68 -25.41
C GLY A 77 9.50 -3.19 -25.11
N PHE A 78 9.15 -2.35 -26.09
CA PHE A 78 8.95 -0.91 -25.89
C PHE A 78 7.65 -0.60 -25.14
N THR A 79 6.66 -1.49 -25.22
CA THR A 79 5.40 -1.36 -24.47
C THR A 79 5.24 -2.48 -23.45
N LYS A 80 4.54 -2.19 -22.34
CA LYS A 80 4.22 -3.16 -21.27
C LYS A 80 2.90 -3.90 -21.53
N SER A 81 2.33 -3.77 -22.72
CA SER A 81 1.06 -4.40 -23.08
C SER A 81 1.25 -5.91 -23.23
N PRO A 82 0.31 -6.75 -22.79
CA PRO A 82 0.39 -8.18 -23.03
C PRO A 82 0.18 -8.48 -24.52
N LEU A 83 1.17 -9.11 -25.17
CA LEU A 83 1.15 -9.42 -26.60
C LEU A 83 -0.14 -10.12 -27.07
N PRO A 84 -0.70 -11.14 -26.36
CA PRO A 84 -1.93 -11.79 -26.80
C PRO A 84 -3.13 -10.84 -26.91
N ALA A 85 -3.20 -9.81 -26.06
CA ALA A 85 -4.30 -8.84 -26.11
C ALA A 85 -4.16 -7.88 -27.30
N VAL A 86 -2.94 -7.44 -27.60
CA VAL A 86 -2.65 -6.56 -28.75
C VAL A 86 -2.93 -7.32 -30.05
N LEU A 87 -2.48 -8.58 -30.15
CA LEU A 87 -2.75 -9.44 -31.30
C LEU A 87 -4.24 -9.68 -31.50
N LEU A 88 -4.97 -10.09 -30.45
CA LEU A 88 -6.40 -10.35 -30.54
C LEU A 88 -7.16 -9.12 -31.06
N PHE A 89 -6.85 -7.94 -30.52
CA PHE A 89 -7.52 -6.70 -30.91
C PHE A 89 -7.22 -6.30 -32.36
N SER A 90 -5.96 -6.36 -32.76
CA SER A 90 -5.53 -6.05 -34.13
C SER A 90 -6.09 -7.03 -35.16
N CYS A 91 -6.06 -8.34 -34.86
CA CYS A 91 -6.59 -9.38 -35.73
C CYS A 91 -8.11 -9.30 -35.87
N THR A 92 -8.84 -9.04 -34.79
CA THR A 92 -10.31 -8.94 -34.82
C THR A 92 -10.73 -7.79 -35.73
N ARG A 93 -10.15 -6.60 -35.54
CA ARG A 93 -10.46 -5.41 -36.34
C ARG A 93 -10.12 -5.58 -37.81
N MET A 94 -8.96 -6.15 -38.09
CA MET A 94 -8.55 -6.44 -39.46
C MET A 94 -9.48 -7.48 -40.10
N GLY A 95 -9.90 -8.49 -39.35
CA GLY A 95 -10.89 -9.47 -39.80
C GLY A 95 -12.24 -8.84 -40.11
N VAL A 96 -12.77 -7.99 -39.23
CA VAL A 96 -14.04 -7.29 -39.45
C VAL A 96 -13.95 -6.38 -40.69
N GLU A 97 -12.92 -5.55 -40.81
CA GLU A 97 -12.78 -4.63 -41.95
C GLU A 97 -12.51 -5.35 -43.29
N LYS A 98 -11.73 -6.44 -43.28
CA LYS A 98 -11.32 -7.12 -44.53
C LYS A 98 -12.26 -8.23 -44.97
N ILE A 99 -12.97 -8.86 -44.04
CA ILE A 99 -13.82 -10.01 -44.32
C ILE A 99 -15.30 -9.64 -44.22
N VAL A 100 -15.70 -8.84 -43.24
CA VAL A 100 -17.12 -8.54 -42.96
C VAL A 100 -17.57 -7.24 -43.64
N ALA A 101 -16.79 -6.16 -43.56
CA ALA A 101 -17.17 -4.87 -44.15
C ALA A 101 -17.45 -4.93 -45.66
N PRO A 102 -16.72 -5.72 -46.49
CA PRO A 102 -17.03 -5.85 -47.92
C PRO A 102 -18.38 -6.52 -48.23
N LEU A 103 -19.03 -7.14 -47.23
CA LEU A 103 -20.29 -7.89 -47.37
C LEU A 103 -21.52 -7.04 -47.09
N ILE A 104 -21.33 -5.80 -46.65
CA ILE A 104 -22.39 -4.84 -46.34
C ILE A 104 -22.10 -3.53 -47.07
N SER A 105 -23.12 -2.67 -47.20
CA SER A 105 -22.92 -1.35 -47.79
C SER A 105 -21.98 -0.50 -46.92
N CYS A 106 -21.02 0.20 -47.53
CA CYS A 106 -20.07 1.07 -46.83
C CYS A 106 -20.78 2.22 -46.12
N SER A 107 -21.85 2.76 -46.71
CA SER A 107 -22.69 3.82 -46.14
C SER A 107 -23.65 3.32 -45.06
N SER A 108 -23.69 2.01 -44.80
CA SER A 108 -24.55 1.45 -43.75
C SER A 108 -24.19 2.02 -42.38
N TRP A 109 -25.20 2.28 -41.56
CA TRP A 109 -25.00 2.87 -40.23
C TRP A 109 -24.13 1.98 -39.33
N GLN A 110 -24.19 0.64 -39.50
CA GLN A 110 -23.39 -0.33 -38.76
C GLN A 110 -21.90 -0.13 -39.05
N HIS A 111 -21.53 0.09 -40.31
CA HIS A 111 -20.15 0.36 -40.70
C HIS A 111 -19.71 1.74 -40.20
N LEU A 112 -20.51 2.78 -40.44
CA LEU A 112 -20.18 4.15 -40.06
C LEU A 112 -19.98 4.32 -38.55
N ILE A 113 -20.86 3.73 -37.71
CA ILE A 113 -20.73 3.82 -36.24
C ILE A 113 -19.50 3.07 -35.73
N THR A 114 -19.14 1.94 -36.36
CA THR A 114 -17.95 1.14 -36.03
C THR A 114 -16.69 1.94 -36.31
N VAL A 115 -16.54 2.43 -37.54
CA VAL A 115 -15.34 3.15 -37.96
C VAL A 115 -15.22 4.50 -37.25
N PHE A 116 -16.33 5.21 -37.01
CA PHE A 116 -16.34 6.44 -36.20
C PHE A 116 -15.84 6.19 -34.77
N SER A 117 -16.40 5.18 -34.09
CA SER A 117 -16.06 4.88 -32.70
C SER A 117 -14.60 4.48 -32.55
N TRP A 118 -14.07 3.70 -33.49
CA TRP A 118 -12.65 3.30 -33.49
C TRP A 118 -11.72 4.44 -33.80
N SER A 119 -11.99 5.20 -34.86
CA SER A 119 -11.14 6.30 -35.27
C SER A 119 -11.04 7.37 -34.17
N LEU A 120 -12.16 7.72 -33.53
CA LEU A 120 -12.15 8.64 -32.39
C LEU A 120 -11.43 8.03 -31.18
N GLY A 121 -11.71 6.76 -30.85
CA GLY A 121 -11.09 6.06 -29.73
C GLY A 121 -9.58 5.95 -29.85
N ASP A 122 -9.07 5.56 -31.02
CA ASP A 122 -7.65 5.38 -31.27
C ASP A 122 -6.90 6.69 -31.44
N THR A 123 -7.52 7.71 -32.06
CA THR A 123 -6.96 9.08 -32.08
C THR A 123 -6.66 9.56 -30.65
N ILE A 124 -7.62 9.40 -29.74
CA ILE A 124 -7.45 9.77 -28.33
C ILE A 124 -6.44 8.83 -27.63
N ARG A 125 -6.51 7.52 -27.88
CA ARG A 125 -5.61 6.53 -27.24
C ARG A 125 -4.15 6.79 -27.58
N PHE A 126 -3.83 6.92 -28.86
CA PHE A 126 -2.47 7.11 -29.33
C PHE A 126 -1.98 8.55 -29.13
N GLY A 127 -2.86 9.55 -29.29
CA GLY A 127 -2.53 10.94 -28.96
C GLY A 127 -2.15 11.11 -27.49
N THR A 128 -2.90 10.49 -26.57
CA THR A 128 -2.57 10.51 -25.14
C THR A 128 -1.31 9.72 -24.80
N PHE A 129 -1.02 8.61 -25.52
CA PHE A 129 0.24 7.90 -25.39
C PHE A 129 1.45 8.72 -25.85
N ALA A 130 1.37 9.39 -27.00
CA ALA A 130 2.41 10.27 -27.51
C ALA A 130 2.66 11.43 -26.53
N MET A 131 1.61 12.13 -26.13
CA MET A 131 1.71 13.26 -25.19
C MET A 131 2.26 12.84 -23.83
N ASN A 132 1.84 11.71 -23.27
CA ASN A 132 2.36 11.25 -21.98
C ASN A 132 3.82 10.80 -22.06
N THR A 133 4.28 10.31 -23.22
CA THR A 133 5.68 9.93 -23.43
C THR A 133 6.55 11.18 -23.60
N ALA A 134 6.05 12.19 -24.31
CA ALA A 134 6.74 13.46 -24.53
C ALA A 134 6.75 14.36 -23.28
N TYR A 135 5.62 14.44 -22.57
CA TYR A 135 5.39 15.33 -21.42
C TYR A 135 4.75 14.56 -20.23
N PRO A 136 5.56 13.83 -19.44
CA PRO A 136 5.05 13.02 -18.33
C PRO A 136 4.37 13.81 -17.20
N SER A 137 4.60 15.13 -17.15
CA SER A 137 4.09 16.05 -16.11
C SER A 137 2.64 16.49 -16.31
N LEU A 138 2.00 16.17 -17.45
CA LEU A 138 0.62 16.55 -17.75
C LEU A 138 -0.38 15.47 -17.28
N PRO A 139 -1.08 15.63 -16.14
CA PRO A 139 -2.00 14.62 -15.61
C PRO A 139 -3.32 14.52 -16.40
N VAL A 140 -3.67 15.56 -17.15
CA VAL A 140 -4.96 15.70 -17.85
C VAL A 140 -5.08 14.70 -19.00
N THR A 141 -3.98 14.43 -19.72
CA THR A 141 -3.97 13.58 -20.92
C THR A 141 -4.35 12.13 -20.61
N LYS A 142 -3.89 11.57 -19.48
CA LYS A 142 -4.29 10.22 -19.05
C LYS A 142 -5.77 10.13 -18.68
N SER A 143 -6.32 11.18 -18.07
CA SER A 143 -7.69 11.19 -17.58
C SER A 143 -8.70 11.12 -18.74
N ILE A 144 -8.43 11.83 -19.83
CA ILE A 144 -9.30 11.87 -21.03
C ILE A 144 -9.52 10.46 -21.60
N ARG A 145 -8.44 9.68 -21.77
CA ARG A 145 -8.54 8.31 -22.26
C ARG A 145 -9.45 7.43 -21.41
N PHE A 146 -9.33 7.52 -20.08
CA PHE A 146 -10.12 6.69 -19.16
C PHE A 146 -11.56 7.18 -18.96
N MET A 147 -11.90 8.37 -19.47
CA MET A 147 -13.28 8.87 -19.55
C MET A 147 -13.94 8.42 -20.86
N VAL A 148 -13.25 8.60 -21.99
CA VAL A 148 -13.83 8.37 -23.33
C VAL A 148 -13.80 6.90 -23.74
N GLY A 149 -12.72 6.17 -23.42
CA GLY A 149 -12.54 4.76 -23.81
C GLY A 149 -13.68 3.83 -23.39
N PRO A 150 -14.17 3.86 -22.13
CA PRO A 150 -15.30 3.04 -21.69
C PRO A 150 -16.63 3.32 -22.39
N ILE A 151 -16.77 4.46 -23.08
CA ILE A 151 -17.98 4.85 -23.80
C ILE A 151 -17.87 4.42 -25.26
N LEU A 152 -16.78 4.81 -25.94
CA LEU A 152 -16.61 4.53 -27.37
C LEU A 152 -16.37 3.06 -27.67
N PHE A 153 -15.70 2.34 -26.76
CA PHE A 153 -15.36 0.95 -27.01
C PHE A 153 -16.62 0.07 -27.12
N PRO A 154 -17.60 0.10 -26.18
CA PRO A 154 -18.87 -0.62 -26.36
C PRO A 154 -19.65 -0.24 -27.62
N ILE A 155 -19.64 1.04 -28.01
CA ILE A 155 -20.37 1.52 -29.19
C ILE A 155 -19.77 0.94 -30.47
N GLY A 156 -18.44 1.02 -30.63
CA GLY A 156 -17.77 0.44 -31.81
C GLY A 156 -17.89 -1.08 -31.86
N ALA A 157 -17.80 -1.72 -30.70
CA ALA A 157 -17.95 -3.16 -30.55
C ALA A 157 -19.38 -3.62 -30.91
N PHE A 158 -20.41 -2.90 -30.46
CA PHE A 158 -21.79 -3.13 -30.89
C PHE A 158 -21.96 -2.96 -32.41
N GLY A 159 -21.32 -1.96 -33.00
CA GLY A 159 -21.28 -1.78 -34.45
C GLY A 159 -20.72 -3.01 -35.19
N GLU A 160 -19.58 -3.56 -34.76
CA GLU A 160 -19.01 -4.79 -35.35
C GLU A 160 -20.00 -5.95 -35.30
N MET A 161 -20.64 -6.15 -34.15
CA MET A 161 -21.61 -7.23 -33.95
C MET A 161 -22.77 -7.07 -34.94
N MET A 162 -23.28 -5.85 -35.11
CA MET A 162 -24.35 -5.56 -36.05
C MET A 162 -23.93 -5.74 -37.51
N MET A 163 -22.67 -5.44 -37.85
CA MET A 163 -22.12 -5.76 -39.19
C MET A 163 -22.10 -7.27 -39.45
N VAL A 164 -21.67 -8.07 -38.47
CA VAL A 164 -21.64 -9.54 -38.60
C VAL A 164 -23.05 -10.10 -38.77
N VAL A 165 -24.02 -9.61 -37.99
CA VAL A 165 -25.44 -10.02 -38.11
C VAL A 165 -26.01 -9.63 -39.47
N ALA A 166 -25.78 -8.40 -39.94
CA ALA A 166 -26.24 -7.95 -41.26
C ALA A 166 -25.62 -8.80 -42.39
N ALA A 167 -24.32 -9.10 -42.32
CA ALA A 167 -23.66 -9.98 -43.28
C ALA A 167 -24.23 -11.42 -43.24
N ALA A 168 -24.68 -11.90 -42.07
CA ALA A 168 -25.30 -13.21 -41.92
C ALA A 168 -26.69 -13.28 -42.57
N GLN A 169 -27.47 -12.21 -42.43
CA GLN A 169 -28.80 -12.07 -43.05
C GLN A 169 -28.73 -12.05 -44.58
N ASN A 170 -27.63 -11.53 -45.15
CA ASN A 170 -27.36 -11.53 -46.60
C ASN A 170 -26.84 -12.88 -47.15
N GLY A 171 -27.24 -14.01 -46.55
CA GLY A 171 -27.01 -15.35 -47.11
C GLY A 171 -25.72 -16.06 -46.67
N ARG A 172 -25.09 -15.65 -45.56
CA ARG A 172 -23.89 -16.32 -45.00
C ARG A 172 -24.13 -16.87 -43.59
N PRO A 173 -24.76 -18.04 -43.45
CA PRO A 173 -25.17 -18.57 -42.14
C PRO A 173 -23.99 -18.81 -41.18
N LYS A 174 -22.78 -19.06 -41.70
CA LYS A 174 -21.55 -19.20 -40.89
C LYS A 174 -21.18 -17.92 -40.12
N ALA A 175 -21.69 -16.75 -40.52
CA ALA A 175 -21.49 -15.50 -39.78
C ALA A 175 -22.31 -15.43 -38.48
N TYR A 176 -23.42 -16.19 -38.34
CA TYR A 176 -24.14 -16.28 -37.07
C TYR A 176 -23.28 -16.93 -35.97
N ALA A 177 -22.44 -17.91 -36.31
CA ALA A 177 -21.50 -18.50 -35.36
C ALA A 177 -20.48 -17.46 -34.85
N ALA A 178 -20.02 -16.56 -35.72
CA ALA A 178 -19.14 -15.46 -35.33
C ALA A 178 -19.85 -14.45 -34.41
N ALA A 179 -21.13 -14.14 -34.67
CA ALA A 179 -21.94 -13.28 -33.81
C ALA A 179 -22.17 -13.90 -32.41
N VAL A 180 -22.41 -15.21 -32.33
CA VAL A 180 -22.60 -15.92 -31.05
C VAL A 180 -21.30 -15.99 -30.23
N LEU A 181 -20.15 -16.11 -30.88
CA LEU A 181 -18.85 -16.12 -30.19
C LEU A 181 -18.40 -14.73 -29.75
N TRP A 182 -18.98 -13.66 -30.28
CA TRP A 182 -18.55 -12.29 -30.05
C TRP A 182 -18.60 -11.84 -28.56
N PRO A 183 -19.67 -12.11 -27.78
CA PRO A 183 -19.72 -11.77 -26.34
C PRO A 183 -18.62 -12.42 -25.49
N ILE A 184 -18.13 -13.59 -25.91
CA ILE A 184 -17.06 -14.34 -25.21
C ILE A 184 -15.76 -13.54 -25.22
N PHE A 185 -15.45 -12.85 -26.33
CA PHE A 185 -14.26 -12.03 -26.46
C PHE A 185 -14.45 -10.60 -25.91
N PHE A 186 -15.65 -10.05 -26.03
CA PHE A 186 -15.97 -8.70 -25.56
C PHE A 186 -15.90 -8.56 -24.03
N TYR A 187 -16.49 -9.51 -23.28
CA TYR A 187 -16.61 -9.39 -21.83
C TYR A 187 -15.27 -9.33 -21.08
N PRO A 188 -14.27 -10.21 -21.35
CA PRO A 188 -12.96 -10.14 -20.72
C PRO A 188 -12.24 -8.81 -20.98
N MET A 189 -12.32 -8.29 -22.21
CA MET A 189 -11.68 -7.03 -22.59
C MET A 189 -12.34 -5.84 -21.88
N MET A 190 -13.67 -5.79 -21.84
CA MET A 190 -14.42 -4.77 -21.10
C MET A 190 -14.08 -4.77 -19.61
N LYS A 191 -14.02 -5.96 -19.01
CA LYS A 191 -13.65 -6.13 -17.61
C LYS A 191 -12.24 -5.60 -17.34
N GLN A 192 -11.29 -5.84 -18.25
CA GLN A 192 -9.94 -5.30 -18.14
C GLN A 192 -9.91 -3.77 -18.22
N LEU A 193 -10.63 -3.17 -19.18
CA LEU A 193 -10.68 -1.72 -19.37
C LEU A 193 -11.29 -1.01 -18.16
N LEU A 194 -12.41 -1.53 -17.61
CA LEU A 194 -13.03 -1.01 -16.39
C LEU A 194 -12.13 -1.17 -15.16
N LYS A 195 -11.39 -2.28 -15.06
CA LYS A 195 -10.41 -2.50 -14.00
C LYS A 195 -9.26 -1.50 -14.08
N GLN A 196 -8.76 -1.20 -15.28
CA GLN A 196 -7.71 -0.18 -15.49
C GLN A 196 -8.21 1.22 -15.11
N ARG A 197 -9.45 1.57 -15.50
CA ARG A 197 -10.10 2.84 -15.13
C ARG A 197 -10.18 3.00 -13.60
N ARG A 198 -10.70 2.00 -12.88
CA ARG A 198 -10.82 2.05 -11.42
C ARG A 198 -9.47 2.31 -10.75
N LYS A 199 -8.41 1.60 -11.17
CA LYS A 199 -7.06 1.79 -10.65
C LYS A 199 -6.52 3.21 -10.90
N HIS A 200 -6.74 3.75 -12.10
CA HIS A 200 -6.28 5.10 -12.43
C HIS A 200 -6.93 6.16 -11.54
N PHE A 201 -8.27 6.13 -11.40
CA PHE A 201 -9.00 7.12 -10.59
C PHE A 201 -8.74 6.98 -9.08
N GLN A 202 -8.48 5.77 -8.59
CA GLN A 202 -8.03 5.57 -7.20
C GLN A 202 -6.63 6.16 -6.97
N SER A 203 -5.71 5.98 -7.91
CA SER A 203 -4.35 6.55 -7.84
C SER A 203 -4.38 8.08 -7.90
N THR A 204 -5.21 8.68 -8.75
CA THR A 204 -5.31 10.15 -8.83
C THR A 204 -5.98 10.74 -7.60
N LYS A 205 -6.98 10.07 -7.01
CA LYS A 205 -7.57 10.48 -5.71
C LYS A 205 -6.54 10.43 -4.59
N LYS A 206 -5.75 9.34 -4.51
CA LYS A 206 -4.64 9.23 -3.54
C LYS A 206 -3.61 10.34 -3.72
N GLN A 207 -3.21 10.66 -4.96
CA GLN A 207 -2.23 11.70 -5.24
C GLN A 207 -2.75 13.12 -4.97
N LYS A 208 -4.04 13.38 -5.22
CA LYS A 208 -4.70 14.63 -4.84
C LYS A 208 -4.76 14.79 -3.32
N ASN A 209 -5.10 13.74 -2.59
CA ASN A 209 -5.11 13.75 -1.12
C ASN A 209 -3.71 14.02 -0.54
N ILE A 210 -2.67 13.36 -1.08
CA ILE A 210 -1.28 13.60 -0.66
C ILE A 210 -0.87 15.06 -0.93
N LYS A 211 -1.22 15.63 -2.09
CA LYS A 211 -0.95 17.03 -2.39
C LYS A 211 -1.71 18.00 -1.48
N ALA A 212 -2.96 17.68 -1.12
CA ALA A 212 -3.76 18.49 -0.21
C ALA A 212 -3.19 18.48 1.22
N VAL A 213 -2.74 17.32 1.70
CA VAL A 213 -2.06 17.18 3.01
C VAL A 213 -0.73 17.95 3.00
N ALA A 214 0.09 17.78 1.96
CA ALA A 214 1.36 18.51 1.84
C ALA A 214 1.17 20.03 1.76
N LEU A 215 0.10 20.51 1.13
CA LEU A 215 -0.23 21.94 1.07
C LEU A 215 -0.74 22.45 2.43
N GLY A 216 -1.53 21.65 3.15
CA GLY A 216 -1.96 21.94 4.52
C GLY A 216 -0.80 22.01 5.51
N ASP A 217 0.16 21.09 5.41
CA ASP A 217 1.38 21.09 6.22
C ASP A 217 2.29 22.28 5.88
N HIS A 218 2.38 22.65 4.60
CA HIS A 218 3.16 23.83 4.20
C HIS A 218 2.55 25.14 4.73
N ASN A 219 1.22 25.26 4.75
CA ASN A 219 0.52 26.39 5.36
C ASN A 219 0.68 26.39 6.89
N LYS A 220 0.58 25.24 7.56
CA LYS A 220 0.86 25.14 9.00
C LYS A 220 2.31 25.50 9.35
N GLN A 221 3.28 25.08 8.55
CA GLN A 221 4.68 25.44 8.76
C GLN A 221 4.95 26.94 8.53
N GLN A 222 4.27 27.58 7.56
CA GLN A 222 4.36 29.03 7.36
C GLN A 222 3.71 29.81 8.52
N GLU A 223 2.60 29.31 9.07
CA GLU A 223 1.92 29.89 10.23
C GLU A 223 2.78 29.79 11.50
N VAL A 224 3.42 28.64 11.73
CA VAL A 224 4.39 28.45 12.83
C VAL A 224 5.59 29.39 12.65
N ARG A 225 6.06 29.59 11.42
CA ARG A 225 7.15 30.55 11.11
C ARG A 225 6.76 31.99 11.41
N ARG A 226 5.55 32.41 11.04
CA ARG A 226 5.01 33.74 11.37
C ARG A 226 4.90 33.96 12.87
N ARG A 227 4.41 32.96 13.62
CA ARG A 227 4.33 33.01 15.09
C ARG A 227 5.70 33.01 15.77
N SER A 228 6.68 32.28 15.24
CA SER A 228 8.06 32.31 15.73
C SER A 228 8.80 33.62 15.41
N GLY A 229 8.39 34.34 14.36
CA GLY A 229 8.91 35.68 14.04
C GLY A 229 8.37 36.78 14.95
N LEU A 230 7.16 36.62 15.49
CA LEU A 230 6.57 37.56 16.45
C LEU A 230 7.15 37.44 17.87
N PHE A 231 7.87 36.37 18.19
CA PHE A 231 8.45 36.11 19.52
C PHE A 231 9.95 36.45 19.64
N GLN A 232 10.49 37.26 18.71
CA GLN A 232 11.87 37.75 18.75
C GLN A 232 11.98 39.27 18.98
N GLN A 233 11.01 39.88 19.66
CA GLN A 233 11.04 41.30 20.01
C GLN A 233 11.02 41.51 21.53
N TRP A 234 12.02 40.98 22.24
CA TRP A 234 12.43 41.53 23.54
C TRP A 234 13.92 41.32 23.78
N LYS A 235 14.72 42.35 23.48
CA LYS A 235 16.06 42.57 24.06
C LYS A 235 16.25 44.07 24.31
N PRO A 236 16.86 44.47 25.45
CA PRO A 236 17.00 45.87 25.81
C PRO A 236 18.07 46.57 24.96
N LYS A 237 17.85 47.88 24.75
CA LYS A 237 18.67 48.82 23.99
C LYS A 237 20.15 48.76 24.34
N ARG A 238 21.01 48.62 23.33
CA ARG A 238 22.31 49.33 23.26
C ARG A 238 22.45 49.97 21.89
N LYS A 239 22.77 51.26 21.91
CA LYS A 239 23.24 52.05 20.78
C LYS A 239 24.65 51.57 20.42
N ASP A 240 24.96 51.42 19.14
CA ASP A 240 25.72 52.42 18.42
C ASP A 240 25.79 52.08 16.92
N SER A 241 25.92 53.17 16.17
CA SER A 241 25.98 53.38 14.73
C SER A 241 26.93 52.47 13.93
N PHE A 242 26.66 52.24 12.63
CA PHE A 242 27.10 53.06 11.47
C PHE A 242 27.07 52.25 10.14
N PHE A 243 26.62 52.91 9.06
CA PHE A 243 26.86 52.64 7.61
C PHE A 243 26.42 51.30 6.98
N SER A 244 25.93 51.21 5.73
CA SER A 244 25.56 52.16 4.68
C SER A 244 24.69 51.47 3.63
N PHE A 245 23.88 52.29 2.97
CA PHE A 245 23.00 52.00 1.84
C PHE A 245 23.80 51.71 0.56
N THR A 246 23.50 50.63 -0.17
CA THR A 246 23.80 50.51 -1.61
C THR A 246 22.77 49.61 -2.30
N THR A 247 22.46 50.03 -3.52
CA THR A 247 21.33 49.77 -4.41
C THR A 247 21.26 48.37 -5.01
N GLN A 248 20.06 48.05 -5.52
CA GLN A 248 19.64 46.80 -6.16
C GLN A 248 20.50 46.37 -7.36
N THR A 249 20.57 45.05 -7.59
CA THR A 249 20.62 44.48 -8.94
C THR A 249 20.03 43.06 -8.93
N GLU A 250 19.18 42.80 -9.92
CA GLU A 250 18.59 41.50 -10.25
C GLU A 250 19.66 40.50 -10.72
N SER A 251 19.52 39.23 -10.35
CA SER A 251 19.63 38.04 -11.25
C SER A 251 20.08 36.77 -10.52
N SER A 252 19.49 35.65 -10.98
CA SER A 252 19.91 34.25 -10.81
C SER A 252 19.59 33.51 -9.49
N MET A 253 18.66 32.55 -9.61
CA MET A 253 18.40 31.50 -8.62
C MET A 253 19.65 30.61 -8.43
N PRO A 254 20.03 30.21 -7.20
CA PRO A 254 21.21 29.38 -7.01
C PRO A 254 20.90 27.90 -7.32
N LYS A 255 21.79 27.32 -8.14
CA LYS A 255 21.93 25.88 -8.41
C LYS A 255 22.32 25.14 -7.12
N LYS A 256 21.90 23.85 -7.03
CA LYS A 256 22.24 22.89 -5.97
C LYS A 256 23.74 22.96 -5.60
N SER A 257 24.06 23.46 -4.40
CA SER A 257 25.42 23.44 -3.87
C SER A 257 25.72 22.11 -3.19
N ASN A 258 26.82 21.51 -3.60
CA ASN A 258 27.42 20.32 -3.02
C ASN A 258 28.06 20.72 -1.67
N LYS A 259 27.30 20.62 -0.57
CA LYS A 259 27.84 20.87 0.78
C LYS A 259 28.64 19.64 1.25
N PRO A 260 29.78 19.82 1.94
CA PRO A 260 30.50 18.69 2.53
C PRO A 260 29.61 18.00 3.55
N LYS A 261 29.40 16.70 3.36
CA LYS A 261 28.65 15.84 4.29
C LYS A 261 29.63 15.31 5.33
N VAL A 262 29.30 15.46 6.60
CA VAL A 262 30.01 14.81 7.70
C VAL A 262 29.37 13.44 7.93
N TYR A 263 30.16 12.39 8.11
CA TYR A 263 29.69 11.02 8.30
C TYR A 263 29.91 10.59 9.74
N ALA A 264 28.92 9.92 10.36
CA ALA A 264 29.04 9.37 11.70
C ALA A 264 28.88 7.85 11.64
N VAL A 265 29.81 7.12 12.26
CA VAL A 265 29.78 5.66 12.40
C VAL A 265 29.53 5.35 13.87
N ALA A 266 28.34 4.84 14.19
CA ALA A 266 27.97 4.43 15.54
C ALA A 266 28.36 2.97 15.83
N VAL A 267 28.34 2.12 14.80
CA VAL A 267 28.80 0.72 14.88
C VAL A 267 29.61 0.43 13.61
N GLY A 268 30.87 0.07 13.79
CA GLY A 268 31.84 -0.18 12.73
C GLY A 268 33.18 -0.56 13.36
N ARG A 269 34.24 -0.69 12.55
CA ARG A 269 35.59 -1.01 13.05
C ARG A 269 36.08 0.05 14.04
N GLN A 270 35.98 1.34 13.68
CA GLN A 270 36.21 2.46 14.58
C GLN A 270 34.99 3.40 14.57
N PRO A 271 34.17 3.43 15.64
CA PRO A 271 33.11 4.41 15.80
C PRO A 271 33.66 5.83 15.92
N GLY A 272 33.02 6.79 15.25
CA GLY A 272 33.54 8.16 15.20
C GLY A 272 32.88 9.02 14.12
N ILE A 273 33.36 10.25 13.99
CA ILE A 273 32.94 11.21 12.98
C ILE A 273 34.04 11.31 11.91
N TYR A 274 33.66 11.19 10.64
CA TYR A 274 34.53 11.19 9.47
C TYR A 274 34.11 12.30 8.51
N HIS A 275 35.08 12.92 7.83
CA HIS A 275 34.81 14.06 6.96
C HIS A 275 34.74 13.68 5.48
N THR A 276 35.14 12.45 5.14
CA THR A 276 35.06 11.89 3.79
C THR A 276 34.28 10.57 3.78
N TRP A 277 33.71 10.23 2.62
CA TRP A 277 33.00 8.95 2.46
C TRP A 277 33.98 7.76 2.53
N ASP A 278 35.18 7.90 1.98
CA ASP A 278 36.16 6.81 1.92
C ASP A 278 36.63 6.39 3.33
N GLU A 279 36.85 7.37 4.22
CA GLU A 279 37.13 7.11 5.64
C GLU A 279 35.97 6.38 6.34
N CYS A 280 34.73 6.84 6.14
CA CYS A 280 33.54 6.21 6.71
C CYS A 280 33.36 4.78 6.17
N GLN A 281 33.52 4.59 4.87
CA GLN A 281 33.37 3.32 4.17
C GLN A 281 34.38 2.29 4.70
N ALA A 282 35.63 2.68 4.93
CA ALA A 282 36.66 1.81 5.50
C ALA A 282 36.27 1.23 6.87
N GLN A 283 35.39 1.90 7.64
CA GLN A 283 34.94 1.43 8.95
C GLN A 283 33.72 0.52 8.90
N VAL A 284 32.91 0.61 7.86
CA VAL A 284 31.60 -0.07 7.80
C VAL A 284 31.55 -1.19 6.76
N GLN A 285 32.41 -1.14 5.75
CA GLN A 285 32.44 -2.14 4.68
C GLN A 285 32.84 -3.51 5.22
N ALA A 286 32.02 -4.52 4.91
CA ALA A 286 32.14 -5.90 5.39
C ALA A 286 32.12 -6.05 6.93
N PHE A 287 31.65 -5.03 7.67
CA PHE A 287 31.45 -5.12 9.11
C PHE A 287 30.00 -5.54 9.42
N SER A 288 29.84 -6.67 10.11
CA SER A 288 28.52 -7.20 10.46
C SER A 288 27.77 -6.22 11.37
N LYS A 289 26.54 -5.86 10.98
CA LYS A 289 25.66 -4.92 11.71
C LYS A 289 26.21 -3.48 11.84
N ALA A 290 26.95 -2.98 10.85
CA ALA A 290 27.41 -1.59 10.83
C ALA A 290 26.24 -0.57 10.86
N LYS A 291 26.38 0.50 11.64
CA LYS A 291 25.42 1.61 11.76
C LYS A 291 26.16 2.92 11.48
N PHE A 292 25.81 3.59 10.38
CA PHE A 292 26.39 4.88 10.00
C PHE A 292 25.36 5.79 9.31
N LYS A 293 25.57 7.11 9.36
CA LYS A 293 24.70 8.11 8.73
C LYS A 293 25.48 9.37 8.36
N SER A 294 25.04 10.08 7.31
CA SER A 294 25.63 11.36 6.89
C SER A 294 24.77 12.55 7.34
N PHE A 295 25.43 13.64 7.70
CA PHE A 295 24.84 14.83 8.30
C PHE A 295 25.38 16.12 7.66
N PRO A 296 24.58 17.18 7.64
CA PRO A 296 25.01 18.49 7.15
C PRO A 296 25.92 19.25 8.11
N THR A 297 25.94 18.88 9.41
CA THR A 297 26.79 19.52 10.44
C THR A 297 27.45 18.47 11.33
N ALA A 298 28.60 18.81 11.93
CA ALA A 298 29.29 17.94 12.89
C ALA A 298 28.49 17.76 14.20
N GLN A 299 27.67 18.75 14.57
CA GLN A 299 26.81 18.71 15.75
C GLN A 299 25.71 17.64 15.62
N ASP A 300 25.07 17.54 14.46
CA ASP A 300 24.06 16.50 14.20
C ASP A 300 24.67 15.08 14.20
N ALA A 301 25.90 14.96 13.68
CA ALA A 301 26.69 13.72 13.72
C ALA A 301 27.00 13.29 15.16
N GLN A 302 27.32 14.24 16.05
CA GLN A 302 27.61 13.98 17.46
C GLN A 302 26.36 13.54 18.23
N ILE A 303 25.20 14.15 17.96
CA ILE A 303 23.90 13.73 18.53
C ILE A 303 23.57 12.28 18.09
N TYR A 304 23.81 11.94 16.83
CA TYR A 304 23.60 10.59 16.32
C TYR A 304 24.48 9.55 17.04
N LEU A 305 25.75 9.88 17.30
CA LEU A 305 26.64 9.02 18.08
C LEU A 305 26.13 8.88 19.53
N GLN A 306 25.72 9.97 20.18
CA GLN A 306 25.18 9.93 21.56
C GLN A 306 23.91 9.07 21.66
N GLN A 307 23.04 9.10 20.65
CA GLN A 307 21.83 8.28 20.63
C GLN A 307 22.12 6.78 20.44
N HIS A 308 23.25 6.43 19.82
CA HIS A 308 23.57 5.06 19.46
C HIS A 308 24.73 4.45 20.29
N SER A 309 25.46 5.26 21.07
CA SER A 309 26.55 4.82 21.95
C SER A 309 26.07 4.25 23.29
N VAL A 310 24.85 4.60 23.73
CA VAL A 310 24.23 4.09 24.98
C VAL A 310 24.03 2.56 24.95
N VAL A 311 24.02 1.94 23.76
CA VAL A 311 23.78 0.50 23.58
C VAL A 311 25.05 -0.35 23.77
N CYS A 312 26.26 0.25 23.79
CA CYS A 312 27.51 -0.51 23.93
C CYS A 312 28.06 -0.56 25.37
N ALA A 313 27.62 0.33 26.27
CA ALA A 313 28.12 0.37 27.65
C ALA A 313 27.42 -0.64 28.60
N ILE A 314 26.26 -1.19 28.20
CA ILE A 314 25.47 -2.10 29.06
C ILE A 314 25.93 -3.57 28.92
N ASN A 315 26.68 -3.92 27.87
CA ASN A 315 27.02 -5.32 27.57
C ASN A 315 28.35 -5.84 28.17
N ASN A 316 29.04 -5.06 29.02
CA ASN A 316 30.38 -5.42 29.51
C ASN A 316 30.47 -5.73 31.02
N ASN A 317 29.35 -5.86 31.74
CA ASN A 317 29.38 -6.00 33.20
C ASN A 317 28.87 -7.32 33.78
N ASP A 318 28.74 -8.40 33.00
CA ASP A 318 28.51 -9.73 33.58
C ASP A 318 29.45 -10.77 32.96
N SER A 319 30.07 -11.56 33.86
CA SER A 319 31.05 -12.66 33.71
C SER A 319 32.54 -12.26 33.67
N ASN A 320 33.43 -12.67 34.59
CA ASN A 320 33.36 -13.60 35.73
C ASN A 320 34.56 -13.37 36.68
N GLY A 321 34.29 -13.39 37.99
CA GLY A 321 35.27 -13.71 39.02
C GLY A 321 35.24 -15.21 39.35
N ALA A 322 36.39 -15.85 39.19
CA ALA A 322 36.93 -17.08 39.79
C ALA A 322 35.99 -18.16 40.37
N THR A 323 36.17 -19.41 39.91
CA THR A 323 36.56 -20.54 40.78
C THR A 323 37.39 -21.57 39.99
N ASN A 324 38.28 -22.25 40.73
CA ASN A 324 39.46 -22.98 40.28
C ASN A 324 39.22 -24.43 39.82
N ALA A 325 40.03 -24.82 38.82
CA ALA A 325 40.84 -26.04 38.66
C ALA A 325 40.26 -27.44 38.99
N SER A 326 40.32 -28.34 37.99
CA SER A 326 41.32 -29.43 38.01
C SER A 326 41.53 -30.06 36.62
N ASN A 327 42.81 -30.36 36.39
CA ASN A 327 43.50 -31.02 35.28
C ASN A 327 42.80 -32.24 34.64
N ASN A 328 42.90 -32.41 33.31
CA ASN A 328 44.00 -33.15 32.68
C ASN A 328 43.84 -33.36 31.16
N ASN A 329 44.93 -33.08 30.44
CA ASN A 329 45.46 -33.74 29.24
C ASN A 329 44.52 -34.22 28.11
N LYS A 330 44.62 -33.57 26.93
CA LYS A 330 44.62 -34.27 25.64
C LYS A 330 45.63 -33.64 24.68
N ASN A 331 46.72 -34.36 24.46
CA ASN A 331 47.70 -34.11 23.42
C ASN A 331 47.37 -34.99 22.19
N LYS A 332 47.50 -34.37 21.01
CA LYS A 332 47.75 -34.97 19.68
C LYS A 332 46.72 -35.94 19.06
N ARG A 333 46.11 -35.46 17.97
CA ARG A 333 45.77 -36.27 16.79
C ARG A 333 47.05 -36.55 16.00
N ASN A 334 47.22 -37.79 15.53
CA ASN A 334 47.66 -38.12 14.17
C ASN A 334 47.61 -39.64 13.98
N MET A 335 46.80 -40.10 13.01
CA MET A 335 47.25 -40.85 11.83
C MET A 335 46.11 -41.69 11.23
N ARG A 336 46.03 -41.56 9.90
CA ARG A 336 45.37 -42.43 8.91
C ARG A 336 46.10 -43.79 8.88
N PRO A 337 45.53 -44.87 8.33
CA PRO A 337 45.28 -44.95 6.89
C PRO A 337 43.95 -45.60 6.48
N SER A 338 43.59 -45.28 5.25
CA SER A 338 42.58 -45.90 4.39
C SER A 338 43.05 -47.22 3.83
N ASP A 339 42.13 -48.18 3.74
CA ASP A 339 42.01 -49.29 2.77
C ASP A 339 40.68 -49.99 3.10
N GLN A 340 39.89 -50.63 2.24
CA GLN A 340 39.72 -50.72 0.78
C GLN A 340 38.38 -51.48 0.61
N ASP A 341 37.80 -51.38 -0.58
CA ASP A 341 37.03 -52.44 -1.24
C ASP A 341 35.58 -52.79 -0.85
N SER A 342 34.68 -52.27 -1.69
CA SER A 342 33.99 -53.03 -2.75
C SER A 342 32.58 -53.61 -2.53
N ASN A 343 31.75 -53.32 -3.55
CA ASN A 343 30.73 -54.16 -4.22
C ASN A 343 29.37 -54.48 -3.56
N VAL A 344 28.35 -53.70 -3.98
CA VAL A 344 27.21 -54.05 -4.87
C VAL A 344 26.32 -55.29 -4.53
N PRO A 345 24.97 -55.20 -4.74
CA PRO A 345 23.92 -56.00 -4.07
C PRO A 345 23.48 -57.24 -4.90
N PRO A 346 22.44 -57.99 -4.46
CA PRO A 346 21.12 -57.80 -5.10
C PRO A 346 19.86 -58.09 -4.25
N SER A 347 18.72 -57.65 -4.83
CA SER A 347 17.29 -58.04 -4.77
C SER A 347 16.87 -59.29 -3.95
N ASN A 348 15.64 -59.51 -3.48
CA ASN A 348 14.30 -59.18 -4.01
C ASN A 348 13.19 -59.63 -3.02
N HIS A 349 11.93 -59.28 -3.33
CA HIS A 349 10.63 -59.79 -2.79
C HIS A 349 10.16 -59.19 -1.45
N GLY A 350 8.96 -58.61 -1.30
CA GLY A 350 7.75 -58.63 -2.11
C GLY A 350 6.62 -59.30 -1.32
N LYS A 351 5.68 -58.51 -0.75
CA LYS A 351 4.29 -58.95 -0.52
C LYS A 351 3.35 -57.77 -0.23
N LYS A 352 2.38 -57.61 -1.13
CA LYS A 352 1.15 -56.81 -0.97
C LYS A 352 0.20 -57.54 -0.01
N ARG A 353 -0.57 -56.78 0.77
CA ARG A 353 -1.95 -57.11 1.12
C ARG A 353 -2.79 -55.83 1.16
N LYS A 354 -3.99 -55.95 0.60
CA LYS A 354 -5.07 -54.96 0.45
C LYS A 354 -6.31 -55.54 1.14
N VAL A 355 -7.36 -54.71 1.31
CA VAL A 355 -8.74 -54.98 1.78
C VAL A 355 -8.88 -54.74 3.30
N SER A 356 -9.87 -54.01 3.85
CA SER A 356 -11.22 -53.59 3.42
C SER A 356 -11.72 -52.36 4.20
N ASP A 357 -12.76 -51.74 3.66
CA ASP A 357 -13.66 -50.74 4.25
C ASP A 357 -14.19 -51.09 5.67
N ALA A 358 -14.37 -50.04 6.49
CA ALA A 358 -15.41 -49.97 7.51
C ALA A 358 -15.74 -48.50 7.85
N THR A 359 -17.01 -48.15 7.68
CA THR A 359 -17.70 -46.94 8.12
C THR A 359 -17.78 -46.86 9.64
N ALA A 360 -17.60 -45.68 10.26
CA ALA A 360 -18.24 -45.20 11.51
C ALA A 360 -17.59 -43.86 11.93
N GLN A 361 -18.33 -42.75 11.85
CA GLN A 361 -18.96 -42.05 12.98
C GLN A 361 -18.02 -41.13 13.78
N LEU A 362 -18.46 -39.86 13.90
CA LEU A 362 -17.99 -38.92 14.92
C LEU A 362 -18.09 -39.55 16.31
N PRO A 363 -17.13 -39.30 17.21
CA PRO A 363 -17.41 -39.13 18.61
C PRO A 363 -17.53 -37.63 18.90
N SER A 364 -18.77 -37.21 19.18
CA SER A 364 -19.02 -36.23 20.21
C SER A 364 -18.48 -36.80 21.53
N ASP A 365 -17.51 -36.15 22.15
CA ASP A 365 -17.54 -36.00 23.61
C ASP A 365 -16.64 -34.87 24.10
N THR A 366 -17.23 -34.17 25.05
CA THR A 366 -16.75 -33.05 25.83
C THR A 366 -15.49 -33.37 26.62
N GLY A 367 -14.44 -32.56 26.46
CA GLY A 367 -13.25 -32.60 27.31
C GLY A 367 -12.50 -31.28 27.22
N GLY A 368 -12.61 -30.48 28.28
CA GLY A 368 -12.04 -29.13 28.37
C GLY A 368 -10.53 -29.12 28.15
N VAL A 369 -10.08 -28.22 27.28
CA VAL A 369 -8.66 -27.89 27.12
C VAL A 369 -8.26 -27.06 28.33
N SER A 370 -7.51 -27.70 29.21
CA SER A 370 -6.91 -27.09 30.40
C SER A 370 -5.91 -26.01 30.00
N HIS A 371 -6.19 -24.77 30.44
CA HIS A 371 -5.26 -23.66 30.39
C HIS A 371 -4.09 -23.94 31.33
N THR A 372 -2.89 -24.19 30.80
CA THR A 372 -1.67 -24.05 31.60
C THR A 372 -1.22 -22.61 31.50
N ASN A 373 -1.55 -21.88 32.57
CA ASN A 373 -1.06 -20.55 32.91
C ASN A 373 0.46 -20.58 33.09
N ASP A 374 1.14 -19.61 32.49
CA ASP A 374 2.32 -18.93 33.04
C ASP A 374 2.53 -17.65 32.22
N VAL A 375 1.57 -16.73 32.36
CA VAL A 375 1.74 -15.33 31.92
C VAL A 375 1.80 -14.50 33.18
N GLN A 376 3.00 -14.13 33.59
CA GLN A 376 3.19 -13.12 34.63
C GLN A 376 2.88 -11.76 33.98
N ASP A 377 1.58 -11.46 33.90
CA ASP A 377 0.99 -10.26 33.32
C ASP A 377 0.87 -9.24 34.45
N CYS A 378 1.75 -8.22 34.48
CA CYS A 378 1.60 -7.09 35.40
C CYS A 378 0.38 -6.27 34.97
N LYS A 379 -0.82 -6.69 35.38
CA LYS A 379 -2.06 -5.94 35.15
C LYS A 379 -2.19 -4.86 36.20
N GLU A 380 -1.54 -3.71 36.00
CA GLU A 380 -1.84 -2.54 36.80
C GLU A 380 -3.29 -2.11 36.48
N PRO A 381 -4.22 -2.14 37.46
CA PRO A 381 -5.61 -1.77 37.24
C PRO A 381 -5.72 -0.28 36.95
N LEU A 382 -6.67 0.12 36.10
CA LEU A 382 -7.04 1.53 35.95
C LEU A 382 -7.65 2.02 37.27
N VAL A 383 -6.91 2.86 38.00
CA VAL A 383 -7.38 3.48 39.24
C VAL A 383 -7.61 4.97 38.97
N LEU A 384 -8.86 5.42 39.12
CA LEU A 384 -9.22 6.83 39.16
C LEU A 384 -9.72 7.20 40.56
N PRO A 385 -9.63 8.47 41.00
CA PRO A 385 -10.27 8.95 42.22
C PRO A 385 -11.75 8.55 42.29
N LYS A 386 -12.26 8.25 43.49
CA LYS A 386 -13.61 7.67 43.69
C LYS A 386 -14.75 8.52 43.09
N ASP A 387 -14.56 9.83 43.03
CA ASP A 387 -15.56 10.79 42.53
C ASP A 387 -15.29 11.25 41.09
N SER A 388 -14.47 10.50 40.35
CA SER A 388 -14.16 10.78 38.95
C SER A 388 -15.32 10.38 38.04
N LYS A 389 -15.75 11.32 37.19
CA LYS A 389 -16.69 11.08 36.10
C LYS A 389 -15.94 11.20 34.78
N ILE A 390 -15.93 10.13 33.99
CA ILE A 390 -15.27 10.14 32.67
C ILE A 390 -16.15 10.89 31.67
N GLN A 391 -15.58 11.89 31.02
CA GLN A 391 -16.24 12.61 29.93
C GLN A 391 -15.92 11.97 28.57
N SER A 392 -14.67 11.56 28.35
CA SER A 392 -14.29 10.86 27.12
C SER A 392 -13.10 9.93 27.30
N ILE A 393 -13.08 8.86 26.52
CA ILE A 393 -11.95 7.94 26.38
C ILE A 393 -11.56 7.83 24.91
N GLN A 394 -10.29 8.03 24.61
CA GLN A 394 -9.72 7.87 23.28
C GLN A 394 -8.68 6.77 23.30
N PHE A 395 -8.89 5.75 22.47
CA PHE A 395 -7.95 4.67 22.23
C PHE A 395 -7.31 4.82 20.85
N GLN A 396 -5.98 4.77 20.80
CA GLN A 396 -5.22 4.63 19.56
C GLN A 396 -4.43 3.33 19.64
N ILE A 397 -4.67 2.43 18.69
CA ILE A 397 -4.03 1.11 18.59
C ILE A 397 -3.13 1.11 17.36
N ASN A 398 -1.86 0.81 17.54
CA ASN A 398 -0.93 0.50 16.45
C ASN A 398 -0.57 -0.98 16.55
N PHE A 399 -0.90 -1.78 15.53
CA PHE A 399 -0.63 -3.21 15.53
C PHE A 399 0.30 -3.62 14.38
N ASP A 400 1.06 -4.69 14.61
CA ASP A 400 1.86 -5.36 13.58
C ASP A 400 2.04 -6.85 13.92
N GLY A 401 2.48 -7.65 12.95
CA GLY A 401 2.83 -9.05 13.15
C GLY A 401 3.74 -9.60 12.06
N GLY A 402 4.54 -10.61 12.42
CA GLY A 402 5.51 -11.19 11.50
C GLY A 402 5.77 -12.66 11.75
N SER A 403 6.24 -13.35 10.71
CA SER A 403 6.72 -14.73 10.75
C SER A 403 8.05 -14.84 10.01
N ARG A 404 9.08 -15.41 10.66
CA ARG A 404 10.45 -15.53 10.12
C ARG A 404 10.64 -16.64 9.07
N GLY A 405 9.58 -17.35 8.72
CA GLY A 405 9.63 -18.46 7.76
C GLY A 405 8.35 -18.70 6.98
N ASN A 406 7.43 -17.71 7.01
CA ASN A 406 6.09 -17.70 6.41
C ASN A 406 5.74 -18.92 5.51
N PRO A 407 5.13 -20.00 6.06
CA PRO A 407 4.60 -20.10 7.42
C PRO A 407 5.52 -20.78 8.44
N LYS A 408 6.56 -21.53 8.04
CA LYS A 408 7.34 -22.48 8.88
C LYS A 408 8.32 -21.84 9.88
N GLY A 409 8.05 -20.61 10.32
CA GLY A 409 8.93 -19.83 11.17
C GLY A 409 8.43 -19.67 12.59
N VAL A 410 9.25 -18.98 13.39
CA VAL A 410 8.78 -18.32 14.60
C VAL A 410 7.91 -17.13 14.18
N ALA A 411 6.76 -16.99 14.84
CA ALA A 411 5.85 -15.87 14.61
C ALA A 411 5.58 -15.11 15.91
N GLY A 412 5.30 -13.81 15.77
CA GLY A 412 4.96 -12.92 16.87
C GLY A 412 4.11 -11.77 16.38
N SER A 413 3.36 -11.17 17.30
CA SER A 413 2.57 -9.98 17.06
C SER A 413 2.78 -8.94 18.14
N GLY A 414 2.55 -7.69 17.78
CA GLY A 414 2.74 -6.54 18.66
C GLY A 414 1.55 -5.59 18.56
N ALA A 415 1.15 -5.01 19.70
CA ALA A 415 0.17 -3.95 19.75
C ALA A 415 0.60 -2.86 20.73
N HIS A 416 0.68 -1.64 20.25
CA HIS A 416 0.93 -0.44 21.03
C HIS A 416 -0.39 0.31 21.19
N VAL A 417 -0.90 0.41 22.42
CA VAL A 417 -2.17 1.06 22.74
C VAL A 417 -1.91 2.31 23.55
N ILE A 418 -2.35 3.46 23.04
CA ILE A 418 -2.38 4.72 23.77
C ILE A 418 -3.83 4.99 24.18
N THR A 419 -4.06 5.16 25.47
CA THR A 419 -5.34 5.52 26.05
C THR A 419 -5.24 6.94 26.61
N ARG A 420 -6.17 7.81 26.25
CA ARG A 420 -6.37 9.11 26.90
C ARG A 420 -7.75 9.13 27.54
N ILE A 421 -7.81 9.38 28.84
CA ILE A 421 -9.05 9.48 29.60
C ILE A 421 -9.17 10.91 30.10
N HIS A 422 -10.22 11.60 29.66
CA HIS A 422 -10.61 12.90 30.18
C HIS A 422 -11.70 12.68 31.22
N TYR A 423 -11.42 13.11 32.45
CA TYR A 423 -12.32 12.93 33.58
C TYR A 423 -12.39 14.21 34.42
N GLU A 424 -13.47 14.30 35.16
CA GLU A 424 -13.78 15.42 36.04
C GLU A 424 -13.95 14.89 37.45
N ILE A 425 -13.35 15.56 38.43
CA ILE A 425 -13.56 15.25 39.84
C ILE A 425 -14.62 16.21 40.36
N VAL A 426 -15.73 15.67 40.85
CA VAL A 426 -16.81 16.47 41.47
C VAL A 426 -16.68 16.35 42.99
N PRO A 427 -16.33 17.44 43.72
CA PRO A 427 -16.26 17.40 45.17
C PRO A 427 -17.63 17.09 45.79
N PRO A 428 -17.72 16.17 46.77
CA PRO A 428 -19.00 15.77 47.37
C PRO A 428 -19.70 16.91 48.14
N ASP A 429 -18.95 17.87 48.67
CA ASP A 429 -19.47 18.83 49.67
C ASP A 429 -19.61 20.28 49.16
N THR A 430 -19.33 20.57 47.88
CA THR A 430 -19.48 21.93 47.32
C THR A 430 -19.68 21.92 45.79
N PRO A 431 -20.94 21.80 45.30
CA PRO A 431 -21.25 21.81 43.87
C PRO A 431 -20.88 23.14 43.16
N SER A 432 -20.58 24.19 43.92
CA SER A 432 -20.21 25.52 43.43
C SER A 432 -18.70 25.73 43.24
N LEU A 433 -17.85 24.76 43.59
CA LEU A 433 -16.42 24.83 43.27
C LEU A 433 -16.19 24.39 41.83
N GLN A 434 -15.34 25.12 41.09
CA GLN A 434 -14.97 24.79 39.71
C GLN A 434 -14.49 23.34 39.63
N SER A 435 -15.17 22.56 38.79
CA SER A 435 -14.77 21.20 38.54
C SER A 435 -13.42 21.17 37.84
N SER A 436 -12.52 20.36 38.38
CA SER A 436 -11.16 20.22 37.86
C SER A 436 -11.17 19.18 36.75
N GLN A 437 -10.79 19.58 35.55
CA GLN A 437 -10.62 18.67 34.42
C GLN A 437 -9.24 18.04 34.47
N HIS A 438 -9.19 16.72 34.39
CA HIS A 438 -7.96 15.95 34.44
C HIS A 438 -7.82 15.08 33.20
N THR A 439 -6.58 14.88 32.77
CA THR A 439 -6.25 13.96 31.66
C THR A 439 -5.28 12.90 32.14
N LEU A 440 -5.72 11.64 32.07
CA LEU A 440 -4.88 10.48 32.29
C LEU A 440 -4.43 9.92 30.95
N ARG A 441 -3.12 9.76 30.77
CA ARG A 441 -2.53 9.08 29.62
C ARG A 441 -1.94 7.75 30.04
N ARG A 442 -2.43 6.67 29.45
CA ARG A 442 -1.93 5.30 29.67
C ARG A 442 -1.41 4.73 28.36
N LYS A 443 -0.28 4.05 28.42
CA LYS A 443 0.37 3.39 27.29
C LYS A 443 0.52 1.92 27.62
N ALA A 444 0.07 1.03 26.73
CA ALA A 444 0.28 -0.41 26.84
C ALA A 444 1.04 -0.94 25.62
N ASP A 445 2.19 -1.56 25.86
CA ASP A 445 3.00 -2.25 24.86
C ASP A 445 2.82 -3.76 25.01
N ILE A 446 2.01 -4.35 24.15
CA ILE A 446 1.62 -5.76 24.17
C ILE A 446 2.47 -6.52 23.16
N ARG A 447 3.07 -7.62 23.61
CA ARG A 447 3.95 -8.48 22.82
C ARG A 447 3.44 -9.91 22.95
N LYS A 448 2.99 -10.52 21.84
CA LYS A 448 2.49 -11.89 21.83
C LYS A 448 3.41 -12.78 21.00
N TYR A 449 4.02 -13.76 21.66
CA TYR A 449 4.72 -14.86 20.99
C TYR A 449 3.69 -15.86 20.49
N LEU A 450 3.70 -16.15 19.19
CA LEU A 450 2.71 -17.01 18.54
C LEU A 450 3.23 -18.43 18.28
N GLY A 451 4.42 -18.76 18.82
CA GLY A 451 5.03 -20.07 18.63
C GLY A 451 5.85 -20.21 17.34
N LYS A 452 6.40 -21.41 17.18
CA LYS A 452 7.03 -21.88 15.95
C LYS A 452 6.06 -22.86 15.28
N GLY A 453 5.67 -22.61 14.03
CA GLY A 453 4.61 -23.43 13.45
C GLY A 453 4.21 -23.01 12.04
N ASN A 454 2.94 -23.20 11.69
CA ASN A 454 2.38 -22.87 10.37
C ASN A 454 1.61 -21.53 10.45
N MET A 455 2.32 -20.43 10.71
CA MET A 455 1.72 -19.09 10.87
C MET A 455 2.25 -18.12 9.82
N THR A 456 1.34 -17.54 9.05
CA THR A 456 1.67 -16.53 8.03
C THR A 456 1.77 -15.13 8.63
N ASN A 457 2.45 -14.21 7.94
CA ASN A 457 2.56 -12.81 8.36
C ASN A 457 1.19 -12.18 8.58
N ASN A 458 0.27 -12.33 7.62
CA ASN A 458 -1.06 -11.73 7.71
C ASN A 458 -1.87 -12.29 8.89
N GLN A 459 -1.70 -13.56 9.25
CA GLN A 459 -2.34 -14.13 10.44
C GLN A 459 -1.76 -13.52 11.72
N ALA A 460 -0.44 -13.33 11.78
CA ALA A 460 0.21 -12.67 12.92
C ALA A 460 -0.26 -11.22 13.07
N GLU A 461 -0.41 -10.48 11.98
CA GLU A 461 -0.95 -9.11 11.99
C GLU A 461 -2.38 -9.06 12.53
N TYR A 462 -3.26 -9.99 12.10
CA TYR A 462 -4.61 -10.11 12.67
C TYR A 462 -4.58 -10.34 14.18
N LEU A 463 -3.69 -11.19 14.66
CA LEU A 463 -3.52 -11.47 16.08
C LEU A 463 -2.98 -10.26 16.85
N GLY A 464 -2.17 -9.41 16.21
CA GLY A 464 -1.78 -8.10 16.75
C GLY A 464 -2.98 -7.17 16.93
N ALA A 465 -3.83 -7.04 15.91
CA ALA A 465 -5.05 -6.23 15.99
C ALA A 465 -6.01 -6.71 17.08
N ILE A 466 -6.18 -8.04 17.18
CA ILE A 466 -7.01 -8.67 18.22
C ILE A 466 -6.44 -8.37 19.61
N ALA A 467 -5.12 -8.50 19.82
CA ALA A 467 -4.49 -8.21 21.10
C ALA A 467 -4.72 -6.76 21.56
N GLY A 468 -4.65 -5.79 20.64
CA GLY A 468 -4.95 -4.39 20.95
C GLY A 468 -6.42 -4.19 21.35
N LEU A 469 -7.36 -4.78 20.61
CA LEU A 469 -8.79 -4.66 20.91
C LEU A 469 -9.20 -5.37 22.20
N GLU A 470 -8.60 -6.53 22.51
CA GLU A 470 -8.79 -7.22 23.79
C GLU A 470 -8.35 -6.33 24.96
N HIS A 471 -7.23 -5.62 24.82
CA HIS A 471 -6.77 -4.69 25.85
C HIS A 471 -7.70 -3.48 26.02
N VAL A 472 -8.30 -2.98 24.93
CA VAL A 472 -9.34 -1.94 25.00
C VAL A 472 -10.56 -2.45 25.77
N LEU A 473 -11.05 -3.65 25.44
CA LEU A 473 -12.18 -4.25 26.14
C LEU A 473 -11.91 -4.41 27.64
N GLU A 474 -10.71 -4.86 28.02
CA GLU A 474 -10.31 -4.98 29.42
C GLU A 474 -10.25 -3.62 30.12
N THR A 475 -9.69 -2.60 29.47
CA THR A 475 -9.64 -1.24 30.01
C THR A 475 -11.04 -0.65 30.20
N LEU A 476 -11.96 -0.92 29.27
CA LEU A 476 -13.36 -0.48 29.37
C LEU A 476 -14.11 -1.18 30.51
N LYS A 477 -13.85 -2.47 30.75
CA LYS A 477 -14.42 -3.19 31.90
C LYS A 477 -13.99 -2.56 33.23
N GLN A 478 -12.73 -2.15 33.33
CA GLN A 478 -12.20 -1.45 34.51
C GLN A 478 -12.76 -0.03 34.64
N ALA A 479 -12.92 0.68 33.52
CA ALA A 479 -13.48 2.02 33.48
C ALA A 479 -15.00 2.07 33.72
N LYS A 480 -15.70 0.92 33.67
CA LYS A 480 -17.17 0.84 33.70
C LYS A 480 -17.80 1.58 34.88
N LEU A 481 -17.16 1.59 36.05
CA LEU A 481 -17.65 2.26 37.25
C LEU A 481 -17.63 3.80 37.14
N TYR A 482 -16.81 4.35 36.23
CA TYR A 482 -16.59 5.78 36.08
C TYR A 482 -17.26 6.36 34.82
N LEU A 483 -17.82 5.50 33.95
CA LEU A 483 -18.54 5.90 32.74
C LEU A 483 -19.92 6.44 33.10
N THR A 484 -20.30 7.56 32.48
CA THR A 484 -21.62 8.16 32.55
C THR A 484 -22.36 7.95 31.22
N CYS A 485 -23.67 8.23 31.20
CA CYS A 485 -24.47 8.12 29.97
C CYS A 485 -23.97 9.01 28.82
N ASP A 486 -23.26 10.10 29.17
CA ASP A 486 -22.74 11.10 28.24
C ASP A 486 -21.27 10.85 27.85
N SER A 487 -20.62 9.85 28.46
CA SER A 487 -19.23 9.51 28.12
C SER A 487 -19.10 9.13 26.64
N THR A 488 -18.10 9.69 25.97
CA THR A 488 -17.79 9.35 24.58
C THR A 488 -16.56 8.46 24.49
N VAL A 489 -16.66 7.36 23.75
CA VAL A 489 -15.54 6.43 23.54
C VAL A 489 -15.21 6.33 22.07
N THR A 490 -13.95 6.61 21.73
CA THR A 490 -13.44 6.57 20.36
C THR A 490 -12.27 5.60 20.26
N ILE A 491 -12.26 4.77 19.22
CA ILE A 491 -11.23 3.76 18.99
C ILE A 491 -10.68 3.96 17.58
N LEU A 492 -9.38 4.24 17.49
CA LEU A 492 -8.64 4.33 16.23
C LEU A 492 -7.67 3.15 16.13
N VAL A 493 -7.89 2.27 15.15
CA VAL A 493 -7.06 1.09 14.91
C VAL A 493 -6.20 1.31 13.67
N GLN A 494 -4.88 1.21 13.83
CA GLN A 494 -3.89 1.52 12.81
C GLN A 494 -2.92 0.35 12.61
N GLY A 495 -2.61 0.05 11.35
CA GLY A 495 -1.60 -0.92 10.97
C GLY A 495 -1.07 -0.66 9.57
N ASP A 496 0.11 -1.19 9.24
CA ASP A 496 0.74 -1.05 7.92
C ASP A 496 0.34 -2.15 6.92
N SER A 497 -0.41 -3.15 7.38
CA SER A 497 -1.03 -4.13 6.51
C SER A 497 -2.32 -3.65 5.87
N ASN A 498 -2.21 -3.19 4.63
CA ASN A 498 -3.39 -2.79 3.87
C ASN A 498 -4.35 -3.96 3.64
N LEU A 499 -3.87 -5.21 3.60
CA LEU A 499 -4.75 -6.38 3.48
C LEU A 499 -5.66 -6.51 4.70
N VAL A 500 -5.08 -6.52 5.90
CA VAL A 500 -5.82 -6.70 7.16
C VAL A 500 -6.79 -5.52 7.38
N ILE A 501 -6.32 -4.28 7.20
CA ILE A 501 -7.16 -3.08 7.34
C ILE A 501 -8.36 -3.12 6.40
N GLN A 502 -8.17 -3.44 5.11
CA GLN A 502 -9.28 -3.48 4.14
C GLN A 502 -10.26 -4.64 4.40
N GLN A 503 -9.79 -5.75 4.97
CA GLN A 503 -10.66 -6.86 5.36
C GLN A 503 -11.46 -6.54 6.62
N LEU A 504 -10.88 -5.84 7.60
CA LEU A 504 -11.59 -5.37 8.81
C LEU A 504 -12.64 -4.32 8.50
N LEU A 505 -12.36 -3.41 7.55
CA LEU A 505 -13.32 -2.46 6.99
C LEU A 505 -14.44 -3.13 6.17
N GLY A 506 -14.26 -4.39 5.77
CA GLY A 506 -15.22 -5.11 4.94
C GLY A 506 -15.17 -4.80 3.44
N ASN A 507 -14.24 -3.94 3.01
CA ASN A 507 -14.02 -3.63 1.60
C ASN A 507 -13.53 -4.84 0.81
N TRP A 508 -12.72 -5.70 1.44
CA TRP A 508 -12.13 -6.87 0.81
C TRP A 508 -12.64 -8.16 1.44
N GLN A 509 -12.95 -9.14 0.60
CA GLN A 509 -13.34 -10.47 1.06
C GLN A 509 -12.12 -11.29 1.49
N CYS A 510 -12.28 -12.03 2.58
CA CYS A 510 -11.29 -12.98 3.05
C CYS A 510 -11.61 -14.37 2.49
N LYS A 511 -10.75 -14.92 1.63
CA LYS A 511 -10.96 -16.26 1.01
C LYS A 511 -10.34 -17.40 1.81
N ASN A 512 -9.29 -17.13 2.57
CA ASN A 512 -8.56 -18.13 3.33
C ASN A 512 -9.31 -18.43 4.63
N GLU A 513 -9.59 -19.70 4.91
CA GLU A 513 -10.38 -20.16 6.07
C GLU A 513 -9.78 -19.71 7.41
N ASN A 514 -8.46 -19.83 7.59
CA ASN A 514 -7.81 -19.42 8.83
C ASN A 514 -7.95 -17.90 9.06
N MET A 515 -7.83 -17.11 8.00
CA MET A 515 -7.99 -15.67 8.06
C MET A 515 -9.46 -15.26 8.23
N GLN A 516 -10.41 -16.06 7.73
CA GLN A 516 -11.84 -15.87 8.00
C GLN A 516 -12.15 -16.09 9.48
N ALA A 517 -11.57 -17.12 10.11
CA ALA A 517 -11.70 -17.38 11.54
C ALA A 517 -11.16 -16.20 12.38
N LEU A 518 -9.97 -15.69 12.04
CA LEU A 518 -9.40 -14.50 12.72
C LEU A 518 -10.28 -13.25 12.55
N ARG A 519 -10.80 -13.01 11.34
CA ARG A 519 -11.75 -11.91 11.12
C ARG A 519 -13.03 -12.06 11.95
N LYS A 520 -13.57 -13.29 12.06
CA LYS A 520 -14.73 -13.58 12.91
C LYS A 520 -14.42 -13.33 14.39
N GLN A 521 -13.23 -13.70 14.85
CA GLN A 521 -12.76 -13.41 16.21
C GLN A 521 -12.65 -11.90 16.46
N THR A 522 -12.03 -11.13 15.55
CA THR A 522 -11.94 -9.67 15.69
C THR A 522 -13.33 -9.03 15.78
N LYS A 523 -14.26 -9.43 14.92
CA LYS A 523 -15.66 -8.98 14.96
C LYS A 523 -16.42 -9.46 16.20
N GLY A 524 -15.98 -10.55 16.85
CA GLY A 524 -16.46 -10.96 18.16
C GLY A 524 -16.09 -9.92 19.22
N VAL A 525 -14.80 -9.58 19.30
CA VAL A 525 -14.29 -8.59 20.25
C VAL A 525 -14.93 -7.21 20.04
N GLU A 526 -15.12 -6.78 18.79
CA GLU A 526 -15.82 -5.53 18.48
C GLU A 526 -17.26 -5.50 19.05
N ARG A 527 -18.00 -6.62 18.94
CA ARG A 527 -19.36 -6.73 19.50
C ARG A 527 -19.37 -6.74 21.03
N ASP A 528 -18.34 -7.30 21.65
CA ASP A 528 -18.20 -7.29 23.11
C ASP A 528 -17.88 -5.88 23.61
N ILE A 529 -17.06 -5.11 22.88
CA ILE A 529 -16.83 -3.68 23.13
C ILE A 529 -18.13 -2.89 22.95
N GLU A 530 -18.85 -3.10 21.85
CA GLU A 530 -20.12 -2.43 21.59
C GLU A 530 -21.15 -2.69 22.71
N ARG A 531 -21.21 -3.93 23.21
CA ARG A 531 -22.04 -4.29 24.37
C ARG A 531 -21.60 -3.57 25.65
N ALA A 532 -20.30 -3.45 25.88
CA ALA A 532 -19.76 -2.72 27.02
C ALA A 532 -20.05 -1.21 26.96
N LEU A 533 -20.27 -0.67 25.75
CA LEU A 533 -20.59 0.73 25.48
C LEU A 533 -22.09 0.98 25.21
N GLU A 534 -22.96 0.00 25.51
CA GLU A 534 -24.41 0.12 25.30
C GLU A 534 -24.81 0.55 23.87
N GLY A 535 -24.05 0.10 22.88
CA GLY A 535 -24.29 0.41 21.46
C GLY A 535 -23.63 1.68 20.92
N LYS A 536 -22.92 2.47 21.75
CA LYS A 536 -22.25 3.71 21.33
C LYS A 536 -20.80 3.46 20.86
N LEU A 537 -20.59 2.56 19.90
CA LEU A 537 -19.26 2.24 19.39
C LEU A 537 -18.84 3.17 18.24
N GLN A 538 -17.78 3.97 18.45
CA GLN A 538 -17.09 4.70 17.38
C GLN A 538 -15.70 4.10 17.13
N ILE A 539 -15.62 3.15 16.19
CA ILE A 539 -14.36 2.51 15.77
C ILE A 539 -13.97 2.91 14.35
N GLN A 540 -12.70 3.27 14.16
CA GLN A 540 -12.11 3.63 12.87
C GLN A 540 -10.89 2.75 12.58
N TYR A 541 -10.70 2.40 11.31
CA TYR A 541 -9.53 1.66 10.84
C TYR A 541 -8.76 2.48 9.82
N GLU A 542 -7.46 2.67 10.05
CA GLU A 542 -6.59 3.43 9.16
C GLU A 542 -5.32 2.64 8.80
N HIS A 543 -4.91 2.78 7.55
CA HIS A 543 -3.63 2.26 7.10
C HIS A 543 -2.54 3.30 7.33
N VAL A 544 -1.47 2.92 8.01
CA VAL A 544 -0.27 3.75 8.23
C VAL A 544 0.93 3.23 7.42
N TYR A 545 1.94 4.05 7.16
CA TYR A 545 3.17 3.55 6.55
C TYR A 545 4.04 2.84 7.59
N ARG A 546 4.82 1.85 7.17
CA ARG A 546 5.67 1.04 8.07
C ARG A 546 6.61 1.85 8.95
N GLN A 547 7.17 2.94 8.41
CA GLN A 547 8.03 3.87 9.19
C GLN A 547 7.29 4.53 10.36
N ASP A 548 5.97 4.73 10.23
CA ASP A 548 5.10 5.31 11.24
C ASP A 548 4.54 4.25 12.20
N ASN A 549 4.71 2.95 11.87
CA ASN A 549 4.31 1.79 12.68
C ASN A 549 5.50 1.07 13.34
N ALA A 550 6.67 1.71 13.39
CA ALA A 550 7.93 1.08 13.84
C ALA A 550 7.89 0.56 15.29
N ILE A 551 7.05 1.15 16.14
CA ILE A 551 6.87 0.68 17.52
C ILE A 551 6.25 -0.71 17.52
N ALA A 552 5.12 -0.91 16.83
CA ALA A 552 4.42 -2.19 16.80
C ALA A 552 5.26 -3.30 16.13
N ASP A 553 5.99 -2.98 15.07
CA ASP A 553 6.99 -3.88 14.44
C ASP A 553 8.06 -4.30 15.45
N GLY A 554 8.61 -3.35 16.21
CA GLY A 554 9.56 -3.62 17.29
C GLY A 554 8.99 -4.52 18.38
N LEU A 555 7.71 -4.34 18.75
CA LEU A 555 7.02 -5.18 19.73
C LEU A 555 6.89 -6.63 19.24
N ALA A 556 6.46 -6.83 17.99
CA ALA A 556 6.32 -8.16 17.39
C ALA A 556 7.68 -8.88 17.31
N ASN A 557 8.73 -8.16 16.91
CA ASN A 557 10.10 -8.70 16.86
C ASN A 557 10.63 -9.06 18.26
N ALA A 558 10.42 -8.21 19.26
CA ALA A 558 10.80 -8.50 20.63
C ALA A 558 10.13 -9.78 21.16
N ALA A 559 8.84 -10.00 20.85
CA ALA A 559 8.15 -11.23 21.20
C ALA A 559 8.80 -12.47 20.58
N MET A 560 9.14 -12.40 19.29
CA MET A 560 9.80 -13.48 18.56
C MET A 560 11.21 -13.77 19.09
N ASP A 561 11.98 -12.73 19.42
CA ASP A 561 13.35 -12.86 19.94
C ASP A 561 13.38 -13.41 21.36
N ALA A 562 12.44 -12.99 22.22
CA ALA A 562 12.35 -13.46 23.59
C ALA A 562 11.66 -14.83 23.73
N GLY A 563 10.90 -15.27 22.71
CA GLY A 563 10.18 -16.54 22.76
C GLY A 563 9.02 -16.60 23.76
N LYS A 564 8.55 -15.44 24.24
CA LYS A 564 7.49 -15.32 25.25
C LYS A 564 6.60 -14.11 25.02
N SER A 565 5.41 -14.13 25.63
CA SER A 565 4.44 -13.02 25.60
C SER A 565 4.53 -12.20 26.88
N TRP A 566 4.43 -10.87 26.78
CA TRP A 566 4.30 -9.98 27.94
C TRP A 566 3.69 -8.64 27.56
N THR A 567 3.16 -7.94 28.55
CA THR A 567 2.59 -6.60 28.39
C THR A 567 3.33 -5.63 29.32
N THR A 568 3.64 -4.43 28.82
CA THR A 568 4.18 -3.34 29.64
C THR A 568 3.18 -2.20 29.66
N ILE A 569 2.79 -1.73 30.83
CA ILE A 569 1.81 -0.65 30.99
C ILE A 569 2.50 0.51 31.70
N ILE A 570 2.31 1.73 31.19
CA ILE A 570 2.85 2.96 31.77
C ILE A 570 1.71 3.97 31.86
N THR A 571 1.52 4.54 33.05
CA THR A 571 0.45 5.50 33.33
C THR A 571 1.06 6.85 33.72
N GLN A 572 0.55 7.95 33.16
CA GLN A 572 0.98 9.32 33.41
C GLN A 572 -0.24 10.24 33.55
N GLU A 573 -0.33 11.00 34.64
CA GLU A 573 -1.31 12.07 34.80
C GLU A 573 -0.74 13.40 34.29
N GLU A 574 -1.50 14.11 33.45
CA GLU A 574 -1.22 15.48 33.07
C GLU A 574 -1.97 16.42 34.03
N GLY A 575 -1.26 17.02 34.98
CA GLY A 575 -1.78 18.06 35.87
C GLY A 575 -1.56 19.47 35.31
N ASP A 576 -2.55 20.35 35.51
CA ASP A 576 -2.45 21.79 35.22
C ASP A 576 -1.73 22.50 36.38
N ASP A 577 -0.42 22.32 36.47
CA ASP A 577 0.42 23.08 37.41
C ASP A 577 0.98 24.30 36.70
N SER A 578 0.33 25.44 36.94
CA SER A 578 0.81 26.79 36.61
C SER A 578 2.14 27.17 37.29
N HIS A 579 2.83 26.25 37.97
CA HIS A 579 4.14 26.43 38.58
C HIS A 579 5.12 25.31 38.17
N GLY A 580 5.72 25.43 36.98
CA GLY A 580 7.14 25.16 36.71
C GLY A 580 7.82 23.84 37.15
N LYS A 581 7.10 22.80 37.57
CA LYS A 581 7.68 21.48 37.90
C LYS A 581 6.86 20.37 37.27
N LYS A 582 7.34 19.85 36.14
CA LYS A 582 6.91 18.53 35.62
C LYS A 582 7.36 17.43 36.58
N MET A 583 6.61 17.20 37.66
CA MET A 583 6.70 15.94 38.41
C MET A 583 5.80 14.92 37.72
N GLY A 584 6.28 14.35 36.61
CA GLY A 584 5.70 13.12 36.11
C GLY A 584 5.95 12.03 37.14
N LYS A 585 4.92 11.60 37.87
CA LYS A 585 5.01 10.41 38.71
C LYS A 585 5.12 9.21 37.77
N ILE A 586 6.34 8.84 37.39
CA ILE A 586 6.59 7.61 36.64
C ILE A 586 6.44 6.47 37.65
N ILE A 587 5.28 5.85 37.67
CA ILE A 587 5.09 4.58 38.35
C ILE A 587 5.69 3.52 37.41
N LEU A 588 6.94 3.13 37.65
CA LEU A 588 7.58 1.98 37.01
C LEU A 588 7.25 0.74 37.86
N VAL A 589 6.62 -0.27 37.27
CA VAL A 589 6.53 -1.63 37.83
C VAL A 589 7.09 -2.61 36.83
#